data_AF-A0A1H7N422-F1
#
_entry.id   AF-A0A1H7N422-F1
#
_cell.length_a   1.000
_cell.length_b   1.000
_cell.length_c   1.000
_cell.angle_alpha   90.00
_cell.angle_beta   90.00
_cell.angle_gamma   90.00
#
_symmetry.space_group_name_H-M   'P 1'
#
loop_
_entity.id
_entity.type
_entity.pdbx_description
1 polymer ?
#
loop_
_entity_poly.entity_id
_entity_poly.type
_entity_poly.pdbx_seq_one_letter_code
_entity_poly.pdbx_strand_id
1 'polypeptide(L)'
;MHNIFGYIFVMALVTYLVRMLPLTLIRRDINSRFVKSFLYYVPYATLAAMTFPAIIHASDSMRASVIGFAVALGLSFRKRSLLTVAVAACAAVFVAEWFLI
;
A
#
# COMPACT_ATOMS: atom_id res chain seq x y z
N MET A 1 2.41 -21.39 32.10
CA MET A 1 3.53 -20.47 31.84
C MET A 1 3.74 -20.43 30.33
N HIS A 2 3.01 -19.56 29.64
CA HIS A 2 2.99 -19.53 28.17
C HIS A 2 4.31 -18.92 27.67
N ASN A 3 5.05 -19.66 26.83
CA ASN A 3 6.35 -19.28 26.27
C ASN A 3 6.21 -18.17 25.20
N ILE A 4 5.68 -17.01 25.60
CA ILE A 4 5.59 -15.79 24.79
C ILE A 4 6.97 -15.40 24.24
N PHE A 5 8.02 -15.57 25.04
CA PHE A 5 9.41 -15.36 24.60
C PHE A 5 9.81 -16.28 23.43
N GLY A 6 9.33 -17.52 23.40
CA GLY A 6 9.57 -18.44 22.29
C GLY A 6 8.86 -18.01 21.01
N TYR A 7 7.60 -17.57 21.12
CA TYR A 7 6.84 -17.04 19.98
C TYR A 7 7.46 -15.77 19.40
N ILE A 8 7.92 -14.85 20.25
CA ILE A 8 8.59 -13.61 19.82
C ILE A 8 9.90 -13.95 19.09
N PHE A 9 10.68 -14.89 19.62
CA PHE A 9 11.95 -15.29 19.00
C PHE A 9 11.73 -15.95 17.63
N VAL A 10 10.75 -16.86 17.52
CA VAL A 10 10.41 -17.51 16.25
C VAL A 10 9.86 -16.50 15.23
N MET A 11 9.00 -15.57 15.66
CA MET A 11 8.46 -14.53 14.79
C MET A 11 9.55 -13.58 14.28
N ALA A 12 10.46 -13.16 15.15
CA ALA A 12 11.61 -12.35 14.76
C ALA A 12 12.53 -13.10 13.77
N LEU A 13 12.85 -14.36 14.06
CA LEU A 13 13.74 -15.19 13.22
C LEU A 13 13.14 -15.42 11.82
N VAL A 14 11.86 -15.81 11.74
CA VAL A 14 11.17 -16.02 10.45
C VAL A 14 11.06 -14.72 9.66
N THR A 15 10.69 -13.60 10.30
CA THR A 15 10.55 -12.30 9.63
C THR A 15 11.89 -11.80 9.09
N TYR A 16 12.97 -12.01 9.84
CA TYR A 16 14.31 -11.58 9.43
C TYR A 16 14.87 -12.46 8.30
N LEU A 17 14.69 -13.78 8.39
CA LEU A 17 15.08 -14.72 7.33
C LEU A 17 14.36 -14.39 6.02
N VAL A 18 13.03 -14.28 6.02
CA VAL A 18 12.25 -14.00 4.80
C VAL A 18 12.55 -12.62 4.21
N ARG A 19 12.97 -11.62 5.00
CA ARG A 19 13.39 -10.30 4.47
C ARG A 19 14.83 -10.28 3.94
N MET A 20 15.75 -11.02 4.56
CA MET A 20 17.13 -11.10 4.08
C MET A 20 17.28 -12.03 2.87
N LEU A 21 16.52 -13.12 2.80
CA LEU A 21 16.57 -14.09 1.71
C LEU A 21 16.39 -13.47 0.31
N PRO A 22 15.40 -12.60 0.04
CA PRO A 22 15.25 -11.98 -1.27
C PRO A 22 16.42 -11.04 -1.57
N LEU A 23 16.94 -10.33 -0.56
CA LEU A 23 18.04 -9.39 -0.73
C LEU A 23 19.39 -10.07 -0.98
N THR A 24 19.64 -11.25 -0.41
CA THR A 24 20.89 -11.99 -0.60
C THR A 24 20.89 -12.84 -1.87
N LEU A 25 19.74 -13.37 -2.30
CA LEU A 25 19.63 -14.19 -3.51
C LEU A 25 19.57 -13.36 -4.81
N ILE A 26 19.06 -12.12 -4.75
CA ILE A 26 18.96 -11.18 -5.90
C ILE A 26 20.27 -10.40 -6.15
N ARG A 27 21.37 -10.76 -5.47
CA ARG A 27 22.67 -10.08 -5.63
C ARG A 27 23.41 -10.40 -6.94
N ARG A 28 22.83 -11.20 -7.84
CA ARG A 28 23.37 -11.42 -9.19
C ARG A 28 22.87 -10.32 -10.13
N ASP A 29 23.80 -9.68 -10.82
CA ASP A 29 23.51 -8.77 -11.94
C ASP A 29 22.56 -9.45 -12.93
N ILE A 30 21.31 -9.00 -12.93
CA ILE A 30 20.33 -9.41 -13.93
C ILE A 30 20.72 -8.71 -15.24
N ASN A 31 21.50 -9.41 -16.06
CA ASN A 31 21.98 -8.94 -17.37
C ASN A 31 20.83 -8.71 -18.38
N SER A 32 19.62 -9.21 -18.11
CA SER A 32 18.45 -9.02 -18.98
C SER A 32 17.54 -7.86 -18.53
N ARG A 33 17.40 -6.85 -19.40
CA ARG A 33 16.53 -5.67 -19.25
C ARG A 33 15.07 -6.04 -18.91
N PHE A 34 14.60 -7.20 -19.35
CA PHE A 34 13.22 -7.65 -19.17
C PHE A 34 12.91 -8.04 -17.72
N VAL A 35 13.76 -8.85 -17.10
CA VAL A 35 13.54 -9.35 -15.72
C VAL A 35 13.72 -8.23 -14.70
N LYS A 36 14.66 -7.30 -14.94
CA LYS A 36 14.84 -6.11 -14.09
C LYS A 36 13.63 -5.16 -14.16
N SER A 37 13.08 -4.95 -15.36
CA SER A 37 11.87 -4.13 -15.53
C SER A 37 10.67 -4.82 -14.88
N PHE A 38 10.49 -6.12 -15.13
CA PHE A 38 9.38 -6.90 -14.57
C PHE A 38 9.39 -6.90 -13.04
N LEU A 39 10.54 -7.20 -12.42
CA LEU A 39 10.64 -7.25 -10.96
C LEU A 39 10.55 -5.86 -10.31
N TYR A 40 10.89 -4.78 -11.02
CA TYR A 40 10.63 -3.43 -10.55
C TYR A 40 9.13 -3.09 -10.60
N TYR A 41 8.40 -3.49 -11.63
CA TYR A 41 6.98 -3.18 -11.77
C TYR A 41 6.05 -4.06 -10.92
N VAL A 42 6.41 -5.32 -10.63
CA VAL A 42 5.57 -6.26 -9.86
C VAL A 42 5.20 -5.74 -8.46
N PRO A 43 6.13 -5.22 -7.63
CA PRO A 43 5.79 -4.66 -6.31
C PRO A 43 4.85 -3.46 -6.39
N TYR A 44 5.06 -2.55 -7.35
CA TYR A 44 4.18 -1.39 -7.54
C TYR A 44 2.79 -1.81 -8.04
N ALA A 45 2.72 -2.78 -8.96
CA ALA A 45 1.46 -3.31 -9.47
C ALA A 45 0.68 -4.05 -8.38
N THR A 46 1.36 -4.82 -7.53
CA THR A 46 0.74 -5.52 -6.39
C THR A 46 0.29 -4.55 -5.30
N LEU A 47 1.09 -3.54 -4.96
CA LEU A 47 0.66 -2.46 -4.06
C LEU A 47 -0.59 -1.75 -4.60
N ALA A 48 -0.61 -1.40 -5.88
CA ALA A 48 -1.78 -0.77 -6.51
C ALA A 48 -3.00 -1.71 -6.49
N ALA A 49 -2.82 -2.99 -6.81
CA ALA A 49 -3.89 -3.98 -6.82
C ALA A 49 -4.46 -4.26 -5.42
N MET A 50 -3.67 -4.11 -4.35
CA MET A 50 -4.16 -4.20 -2.98
C MET A 50 -4.86 -2.91 -2.53
N THR A 51 -4.34 -1.75 -2.93
CA THR A 51 -4.83 -0.45 -2.43
C THR A 51 -6.08 0.02 -3.17
N PHE A 52 -6.16 -0.20 -4.48
CA PHE A 52 -7.29 0.21 -5.32
C PHE A 52 -8.65 -0.35 -4.85
N PRO A 53 -8.82 -1.67 -4.60
CA PRO A 53 -10.07 -2.19 -4.07
C PRO A 53 -10.35 -1.70 -2.64
N ALA A 54 -9.32 -1.57 -1.80
CA ALA A 54 -9.48 -1.09 -0.43
C ALA A 54 -10.04 0.34 -0.37
N ILE A 55 -9.60 1.24 -1.27
CA ILE A 55 -10.12 2.61 -1.34
C ILE A 55 -11.59 2.62 -1.79
N ILE A 56 -11.95 1.75 -2.73
CA ILE A 56 -13.30 1.68 -3.28
C ILE A 56 -14.29 1.15 -2.24
N HIS A 57 -13.90 0.13 -1.48
CA HIS A 57 -14.73 -0.52 -0.45
C HIS A 57 -14.63 0.12 0.94
N ALA A 58 -13.90 1.24 1.09
CA ALA A 58 -13.73 1.90 2.40
C ALA A 58 -14.99 2.63 2.91
N SER A 59 -15.90 3.04 2.02
CA SER A 59 -17.15 3.72 2.37
C SER A 59 -18.39 2.94 1.93
N ASP A 60 -19.50 3.15 2.64
CA ASP A 60 -20.79 2.47 2.43
C ASP A 60 -21.37 2.83 1.04
N SER A 61 -21.06 4.04 0.55
CA SER A 61 -21.39 4.43 -0.82
C SER A 61 -20.17 4.41 -1.76
N MET A 62 -20.27 3.55 -2.78
CA MET A 62 -19.35 3.50 -3.94
C MET A 62 -19.11 4.89 -4.54
N ARG A 63 -20.13 5.76 -4.54
CA ARG A 63 -20.07 7.11 -5.11
C ARG A 63 -19.18 8.06 -4.29
N ALA A 64 -19.23 8.00 -2.95
CA ALA A 64 -18.36 8.80 -2.10
C ALA A 64 -16.89 8.37 -2.21
N SER A 65 -16.62 7.05 -2.24
CA SER A 65 -15.26 6.53 -2.44
C SER A 65 -14.63 6.99 -3.76
N VAL A 66 -15.39 6.99 -4.86
CA VAL A 66 -14.89 7.43 -6.17
C VAL A 66 -14.58 8.92 -6.19
N ILE A 67 -15.41 9.75 -5.55
CA ILE A 67 -15.17 11.20 -5.42
C ILE A 67 -13.92 11.46 -4.55
N GLY A 68 -13.80 10.78 -3.41
CA GLY A 68 -12.62 10.87 -2.54
C GLY A 68 -11.33 10.43 -3.25
N PHE A 69 -11.39 9.35 -4.04
CA PHE A 69 -10.26 8.88 -4.84
C PHE A 69 -9.85 9.88 -5.93
N ALA A 70 -10.82 10.50 -6.62
CA ALA A 70 -10.55 11.52 -7.64
C ALA A 70 -9.89 12.77 -7.03
N VAL A 71 -10.35 13.21 -5.86
CA VAL A 71 -9.74 14.32 -5.11
C VAL A 71 -8.33 13.95 -4.64
N ALA A 72 -8.14 12.74 -4.11
CA ALA A 72 -6.84 12.25 -3.68
C ALA A 72 -5.83 12.18 -4.84
N LEU A 73 -6.25 11.68 -6.01
CA LEU A 73 -5.45 11.68 -7.23
C LEU A 73 -5.06 13.11 -7.65
N GLY A 74 -6.04 14.02 -7.71
CA GLY A 74 -5.81 15.42 -8.09
C GLY A 74 -4.82 16.14 -7.17
N LEU A 75 -4.91 15.92 -5.84
CA LEU A 75 -3.96 16.46 -4.88
C LEU A 75 -2.59 15.78 -4.92
N SER A 76 -2.54 14.47 -5.20
CA SER A 76 -1.29 13.70 -5.30
C SER A 76 -0.37 14.23 -6.41
N PHE A 77 -0.94 14.66 -7.55
CA PHE A 77 -0.17 15.27 -8.65
C PHE A 77 0.57 16.57 -8.27
N ARG A 78 0.16 17.23 -7.17
CA ARG A 78 0.78 18.48 -6.69
C ARG A 78 2.06 18.25 -5.87
N LYS A 79 2.58 17.01 -5.75
CA LYS A 79 3.75 16.62 -4.92
C LYS A 79 3.66 17.11 -3.46
N ARG A 80 2.44 17.17 -2.90
CA ARG A 80 2.23 17.57 -1.50
C ARG A 80 2.50 16.37 -0.56
N SER A 81 2.80 16.67 0.70
CA SER A 81 3.10 15.66 1.73
C SER A 81 2.01 14.59 1.79
N LEU A 82 2.40 13.31 1.94
CA LEU A 82 1.51 12.16 2.06
C LEU A 82 0.41 12.39 3.12
N LEU A 83 0.78 13.01 4.24
CA LEU A 83 -0.17 13.34 5.31
C LEU A 83 -1.24 14.35 4.85
N THR A 84 -0.86 15.35 4.06
CA THR A 84 -1.82 16.36 3.56
C THR A 84 -2.80 15.73 2.59
N VAL A 85 -2.34 14.82 1.72
CA VAL A 85 -3.21 14.10 0.78
C VAL A 85 -4.16 13.16 1.52
N ALA A 86 -3.66 12.42 2.52
CA ALA A 86 -4.47 11.52 3.33
C ALA A 86 -5.58 12.26 4.09
N VAL A 87 -5.24 13.34 4.81
CA VAL A 87 -6.23 14.14 5.56
C VAL A 87 -7.26 14.78 4.63
N ALA A 88 -6.83 15.30 3.48
CA ALA A 88 -7.75 15.88 2.50
C ALA A 88 -8.69 14.84 1.87
N ALA A 89 -8.19 13.64 1.59
CA ALA A 89 -9.00 12.53 1.06
C ALA A 89 -10.03 12.07 2.09
N CYS A 90 -9.63 11.87 3.36
CA CYS A 90 -10.55 11.52 4.44
C CYS A 90 -11.61 12.60 4.66
N ALA A 91 -11.22 13.87 4.67
CA ALA A 91 -12.16 14.99 4.80
C ALA A 91 -13.15 15.06 3.62
N ALA A 92 -12.67 14.83 2.39
CA ALA A 92 -13.52 14.81 1.20
C ALA A 92 -14.52 13.64 1.21
N VAL A 93 -14.09 12.44 1.61
CA VAL A 93 -14.99 11.29 1.79
C VAL A 93 -16.02 11.55 2.89
N PHE A 94 -15.60 12.13 4.01
CA PHE A 94 -16.50 12.48 5.12
C PHE A 94 -17.57 13.48 4.71
N VAL A 95 -17.20 14.55 4.00
CA VAL A 95 -18.16 15.53 3.47
C VAL A 95 -19.06 14.91 2.40
N ALA A 96 -18.52 14.02 1.56
CA ALA A 96 -19.30 13.32 0.54
C ALA A 96 -20.31 12.33 1.14
N GLU A 97 -19.95 11.59 2.19
CA GLU A 97 -20.91 10.75 2.92
C GLU A 97 -21.99 11.59 3.61
N TRP A 98 -21.62 12.71 4.23
CA TRP A 98 -22.58 13.61 4.87
C TRP A 98 -23.61 14.18 3.89
N PHE A 99 -23.23 14.41 2.64
CA PHE A 99 -24.12 14.99 1.62
C PHE A 99 -24.93 13.95 0.84
N LEU A 100 -24.55 12.67 0.92
CA LEU A 100 -25.14 11.57 0.13
C LEU A 100 -26.00 10.63 0.98
N ILE A 101 -25.88 10.67 2.31
CA ILE A 101 -26.83 10.17 3.31
C ILE A 101 -27.93 11.21 3.54
#